data_AF-A0AAX3XBC9-F1
#
_entry.id   AF-A0AAX3XBC9-F1
#
_cell.length_a   1.000
_cell.length_b   1.000
_cell.length_c   1.000
_cell.angle_alpha   90.00
_cell.angle_beta   90.00
_cell.angle_gamma   90.00
#
_symmetry.space_group_name_H-M   'P 1'
#
loop_
_entity.id
_entity.type
_entity.pdbx_description
1 polymer ?
#
loop_
_entity_poly.entity_id
_entity_poly.type
_entity_poly.pdbx_seq_one_letter_code
_entity_poly.pdbx_strand_id
1 'polypeptide(L)'
;MSVTESVIRLEAWKPILEWDENISGVPSYLEKDRQVILNARNEKYQTVEVTPEIIDKIRRLIEDDVAPGNAFARAGISYNYYRTEKLGLREVVDRYYERKSRIYEVDQMTETYKVYHNKNKLYGRLQMETGKSAYLISEAVRLHKLINGKKYYTYNAWKKRYGRGV
;
A
#
# COMPACT_ATOMS: atom_id res chain seq x y z
N MET A 1 11.65 -33.76 7.56
CA MET A 1 10.30 -33.53 8.12
C MET A 1 9.57 -32.68 7.10
N SER A 2 8.56 -33.24 6.46
CA SER A 2 7.84 -32.55 5.38
C SER A 2 6.75 -31.64 5.95
N VAL A 3 6.34 -30.64 5.17
CA VAL A 3 5.22 -29.74 5.53
C VAL A 3 3.96 -30.55 5.81
N THR A 4 3.70 -31.58 5.01
CA THR A 4 2.54 -32.47 5.16
C THR A 4 2.56 -33.21 6.50
N GLU A 5 3.72 -33.75 6.90
CA GLU A 5 3.87 -34.42 8.20
C GLU A 5 3.68 -33.46 9.39
N SER A 6 4.14 -32.23 9.26
CA SER A 6 3.98 -31.21 10.30
C SER A 6 2.56 -30.67 10.37
N VAL A 7 1.85 -30.56 9.23
CA VAL A 7 0.42 -30.21 9.19
C VAL A 7 -0.41 -31.27 9.91
N ILE A 8 -0.21 -32.55 9.60
CA ILE A 8 -0.96 -33.65 10.23
C ILE A 8 -0.75 -33.65 11.75
N ARG A 9 0.49 -33.45 12.22
CA ARG A 9 0.79 -33.41 13.66
C ARG A 9 0.17 -32.22 14.37
N LEU A 10 0.22 -31.03 13.76
CA LEU A 10 -0.40 -29.84 14.33
C LEU A 10 -1.94 -29.92 14.27
N GLU A 11 -2.51 -30.54 13.24
CA GLU A 11 -3.96 -30.71 13.08
C GLU A 11 -4.54 -31.66 14.13
N ALA A 12 -3.75 -32.66 14.55
CA ALA A 12 -4.09 -33.55 15.67
C ALA A 12 -4.12 -32.82 17.02
N TRP A 13 -3.35 -31.74 17.18
CA TRP A 13 -3.38 -30.90 18.38
C TRP A 13 -4.52 -29.86 18.32
N LYS A 14 -4.65 -29.17 17.19
CA LYS A 14 -5.67 -28.16 16.96
C LYS A 14 -6.10 -28.17 15.51
N PRO A 15 -7.40 -28.15 15.17
CA PRO A 15 -7.86 -28.11 13.78
C PRO A 15 -7.29 -26.93 13.00
N ILE A 16 -6.92 -27.14 11.73
CA ILE A 16 -6.29 -26.11 10.87
C ILE A 16 -7.15 -24.85 10.71
N LEU A 17 -8.47 -24.99 10.78
CA LEU A 17 -9.44 -23.88 10.71
C LEU A 17 -9.34 -22.92 11.89
N GLU A 18 -8.75 -23.36 12.99
CA GLU A 18 -8.60 -22.56 14.21
C GLU A 18 -7.19 -22.00 14.40
N TRP A 19 -6.29 -22.22 13.43
CA TRP A 19 -4.94 -21.65 13.50
C TRP A 19 -4.99 -20.17 13.16
N ASP A 20 -4.34 -19.35 13.99
CA ASP A 20 -4.01 -17.98 13.64
C ASP A 20 -2.82 -17.95 12.66
N GLU A 21 -2.48 -16.76 12.17
CA GLU A 21 -1.39 -16.57 11.20
C GLU A 21 -0.06 -17.15 11.68
N ASN A 22 0.19 -17.08 12.98
CA ASN A 22 1.42 -17.52 13.61
C ASN A 22 1.35 -18.91 14.23
N ILE A 23 0.20 -19.61 14.20
CA ILE A 23 -0.02 -20.87 14.91
C ILE A 23 0.44 -20.74 16.38
N SER A 24 -0.11 -19.76 17.10
CA SER A 24 0.29 -19.42 18.47
C SER A 24 -0.24 -20.41 19.51
N GLY A 25 0.46 -20.51 20.64
CA GLY A 25 0.08 -21.40 21.74
C GLY A 25 0.43 -22.88 21.52
N VAL A 26 1.26 -23.19 20.52
CA VAL A 26 1.72 -24.55 20.24
C VAL A 26 2.55 -25.08 21.41
N PRO A 27 2.29 -26.31 21.90
CA PRO A 27 3.11 -26.96 22.91
C PRO A 27 4.58 -27.10 22.46
N SER A 28 5.51 -27.08 23.41
CA SER A 28 6.95 -27.14 23.13
C SER A 28 7.38 -28.31 22.24
N TYR A 29 6.71 -29.46 22.34
CA TYR A 29 7.00 -30.64 21.53
C TYR A 29 6.59 -30.52 20.05
N LEU A 30 5.77 -29.52 19.69
CA LEU A 30 5.32 -29.22 18.32
C LEU A 30 5.93 -27.94 17.74
N GLU A 31 6.80 -27.24 18.49
CA GLU A 31 7.41 -25.98 18.00
C GLU A 31 8.23 -26.21 16.73
N LYS A 32 8.87 -27.37 16.59
CA LYS A 32 9.61 -27.73 15.37
C LYS A 32 8.70 -27.84 14.16
N ASP A 33 7.52 -28.45 14.32
CA ASP A 33 6.50 -28.57 13.27
C ASP A 33 5.92 -27.20 12.91
N ARG A 34 5.67 -26.35 13.92
CA ARG A 34 5.25 -24.95 13.72
C ARG A 34 6.26 -24.20 12.85
N GLN A 35 7.56 -24.31 13.15
CA GLN A 35 8.60 -23.64 12.37
C GLN A 35 8.68 -24.18 10.94
N VAL A 36 8.51 -25.49 10.72
CA VAL A 36 8.48 -26.08 9.36
C VAL A 36 7.32 -25.48 8.53
N ILE A 37 6.13 -25.34 9.10
CA ILE A 37 4.99 -24.73 8.39
C ILE A 37 5.20 -23.23 8.16
N LEU A 38 5.70 -22.49 9.14
CA LEU A 38 5.96 -21.05 8.99
C LEU A 38 7.07 -20.79 7.96
N ASN A 39 8.11 -21.63 7.92
CA ASN A 39 9.16 -21.56 6.92
C ASN A 39 8.63 -21.89 5.52
N ALA A 40 7.84 -22.95 5.37
CA ALA A 40 7.22 -23.27 4.07
C ALA A 40 6.24 -22.20 3.59
N ARG A 41 5.50 -21.56 4.51
CA ARG A 41 4.71 -20.35 4.21
C ARG A 41 5.62 -19.26 3.66
N ASN A 42 6.73 -18.95 4.34
CA ASN A 42 7.69 -17.94 3.89
C ASN A 42 8.36 -18.29 2.54
N GLU A 43 8.75 -19.54 2.33
CA GLU A 43 9.37 -20.07 1.10
C GLU A 43 8.44 -20.03 -0.10
N LYS A 44 7.14 -20.33 0.08
CA LYS A 44 6.13 -20.17 -0.98
C LYS A 44 6.06 -18.73 -1.50
N TYR A 45 6.44 -17.75 -0.67
CA TYR A 45 6.52 -16.36 -1.11
C TYR A 45 7.89 -15.98 -1.70
N GLN A 46 8.94 -16.80 -1.58
CA GLN A 46 10.30 -16.55 -2.10
C GLN A 46 10.58 -17.42 -3.33
N THR A 47 9.95 -17.10 -4.46
CA THR A 47 10.29 -17.72 -5.75
C THR A 47 11.48 -17.05 -6.46
N VAL A 48 11.98 -15.94 -5.94
CA VAL A 48 13.10 -15.18 -6.52
C VAL A 48 14.08 -14.84 -5.40
N GLU A 49 15.35 -15.20 -5.59
CA GLU A 49 16.45 -14.75 -4.75
C GLU A 49 16.48 -13.22 -4.73
N VAL A 50 16.33 -12.61 -3.56
CA VAL A 50 16.24 -11.16 -3.44
C VAL A 50 17.65 -10.60 -3.37
N THR A 51 18.15 -10.10 -4.50
CA THR A 51 19.43 -9.41 -4.57
C THR A 51 19.28 -7.90 -4.34
N PRO A 52 20.36 -7.17 -3.99
CA PRO A 52 20.35 -5.71 -3.90
C PRO A 52 19.84 -5.02 -5.18
N GLU A 53 20.15 -5.55 -6.36
CA GLU A 53 19.70 -5.02 -7.66
C GLU A 53 18.18 -5.12 -7.81
N ILE A 54 17.58 -6.18 -7.30
CA ILE A 54 16.12 -6.35 -7.32
C ILE A 54 15.45 -5.33 -6.39
N ILE A 55 16.02 -5.13 -5.19
CA ILE A 55 15.52 -4.11 -4.25
C ILE A 55 15.60 -2.72 -4.88
N ASP A 56 16.72 -2.40 -5.53
CA ASP A 56 16.91 -1.11 -6.20
C ASP A 56 15.97 -0.95 -7.40
N LYS A 57 15.74 -2.00 -8.19
CA LYS A 57 14.75 -2.01 -9.27
C LYS A 57 13.34 -1.70 -8.74
N ILE A 58 12.92 -2.34 -7.64
CA ILE A 58 11.62 -2.08 -7.02
C ILE A 58 11.54 -0.63 -6.54
N ARG A 59 12.58 -0.14 -5.86
CA ARG A 59 12.67 1.25 -5.37
C ARG A 59 12.45 2.24 -6.52
N ARG A 60 13.24 2.14 -7.58
CA ARG A 60 13.16 3.02 -8.76
C ARG A 60 11.78 2.98 -9.41
N LEU A 61 11.19 1.79 -9.56
CA LEU A 61 9.83 1.65 -10.10
C LEU A 61 8.80 2.41 -9.25
N ILE A 62 8.87 2.34 -7.91
CA ILE A 62 7.94 3.04 -7.02
C ILE A 62 8.20 4.56 -7.05
N GLU A 63 9.45 4.99 -7.13
CA GLU A 63 9.83 6.40 -7.31
C GLU A 63 9.34 6.95 -8.66
N ASP A 64 9.34 6.11 -9.70
CA ASP A 64 8.74 6.37 -11.02
C ASP A 64 7.21 6.25 -11.03
N ASP A 65 6.58 6.22 -9.86
CA ASP A 65 5.13 6.14 -9.63
C ASP A 65 4.45 4.86 -10.13
N VAL A 66 5.19 3.76 -10.26
CA VAL A 66 4.59 2.44 -10.41
C VAL A 66 4.03 2.00 -9.06
N ALA A 67 2.77 1.56 -9.03
CA ALA A 67 2.15 1.09 -7.79
C ALA A 67 2.97 -0.05 -7.13
N PRO A 68 3.13 -0.07 -5.79
CA PRO A 68 3.96 -1.06 -5.09
C PRO A 68 3.70 -2.49 -5.51
N GLY A 69 2.43 -2.91 -5.60
CA GLY A 69 2.08 -4.25 -6.08
C GLY A 69 2.63 -4.58 -7.47
N ASN A 70 2.57 -3.62 -8.41
CA ASN A 70 3.07 -3.78 -9.77
C ASN A 70 4.61 -3.72 -9.82
N ALA A 71 5.24 -2.88 -8.99
CA ALA A 71 6.69 -2.78 -8.91
C ALA A 71 7.32 -4.10 -8.44
N PHE A 72 6.75 -4.68 -7.38
CA PHE A 72 7.13 -5.99 -6.86
C PHE A 72 6.87 -7.10 -7.90
N ALA A 73 5.70 -7.12 -8.53
CA ALA A 73 5.38 -8.11 -9.56
C ALA A 73 6.34 -8.07 -10.76
N ARG A 74 6.75 -6.88 -11.23
CA ARG A 74 7.76 -6.69 -12.30
C ARG A 74 9.16 -7.15 -11.88
N ALA A 75 9.40 -7.30 -10.60
CA ALA A 75 10.61 -7.87 -10.03
C ALA A 75 10.47 -9.38 -9.73
N GLY A 76 9.33 -10.00 -10.08
CA GLY A 76 9.08 -11.42 -9.80
C GLY A 76 8.80 -11.73 -8.33
N ILE A 77 8.54 -10.70 -7.50
CA ILE A 77 8.32 -10.83 -6.07
C ILE A 77 6.85 -10.53 -5.77
N SER A 78 6.22 -11.35 -4.92
CA SER A 78 4.89 -11.02 -4.40
C SER A 78 4.97 -9.88 -3.38
N TYR A 79 4.11 -8.87 -3.53
CA TYR A 79 3.99 -7.76 -2.60
C TYR A 79 3.32 -8.20 -1.30
N ASN A 80 3.97 -7.89 -0.17
CA ASN A 80 3.44 -8.06 1.18
C ASN A 80 4.01 -6.94 2.06
N TYR A 81 3.22 -6.46 3.02
CA TYR A 81 3.62 -5.39 3.94
C TYR A 81 4.87 -5.75 4.76
N TYR A 82 4.87 -6.90 5.44
CA TYR A 82 6.01 -7.39 6.23
C TYR A 82 7.27 -7.59 5.39
N ARG A 83 7.09 -8.04 4.15
CA ARG A 83 8.20 -8.16 3.20
C ARG A 83 8.78 -6.80 2.83
N THR A 84 7.93 -5.81 2.58
CA THR A 84 8.36 -4.46 2.25
C THR A 84 9.23 -3.88 3.35
N GLU A 85 8.89 -4.15 4.62
CA GLU A 85 9.70 -3.77 5.78
C GLU A 85 11.04 -4.50 5.82
N LYS A 86 11.05 -5.84 5.68
CA LYS A 86 12.31 -6.63 5.63
C LYS A 86 13.25 -6.21 4.51
N LEU A 87 12.70 -5.75 3.37
CA LEU A 87 13.48 -5.28 2.22
C LEU A 87 13.96 -3.82 2.36
N GLY A 88 13.64 -3.13 3.46
CA GLY A 88 14.00 -1.72 3.63
C GLY A 88 13.28 -0.78 2.66
N LEU A 89 12.10 -1.17 2.16
CA LEU A 89 11.32 -0.42 1.18
C LEU A 89 10.09 0.28 1.78
N ARG A 90 9.89 0.17 3.10
CA ARG A 90 8.70 0.71 3.79
C ARG A 90 8.52 2.20 3.55
N GLU A 91 9.57 2.99 3.79
CA GLU A 91 9.52 4.43 3.62
C GLU A 91 9.23 4.83 2.15
N VAL A 92 9.77 4.08 1.19
CA VAL A 92 9.53 4.31 -0.25
C VAL A 92 8.06 4.10 -0.60
N VAL A 93 7.45 3.04 -0.06
CA VAL A 93 6.03 2.73 -0.23
C VAL A 93 5.14 3.76 0.48
N ASP A 94 5.49 4.16 1.70
CA ASP A 94 4.75 5.15 2.46
C ASP A 94 4.78 6.52 1.74
N ARG A 95 5.94 6.96 1.25
CA ARG A 95 6.07 8.16 0.42
C ARG A 95 5.26 8.05 -0.87
N TYR A 96 5.19 6.89 -1.51
CA TYR A 96 4.34 6.70 -2.68
C TYR A 96 2.86 6.96 -2.36
N TYR A 97 2.33 6.35 -1.29
CA TYR A 97 0.93 6.53 -0.92
C TYR A 97 0.63 7.95 -0.43
N GLU A 98 1.57 8.58 0.29
CA GLU A 98 1.47 9.98 0.67
C GLU A 98 1.43 10.90 -0.56
N ARG A 99 2.29 10.67 -1.58
CA ARG A 99 2.22 11.42 -2.85
C ARG A 99 0.87 11.21 -3.53
N LYS A 100 0.40 9.97 -3.65
CA LYS A 100 -0.89 9.65 -4.32
C LYS A 100 -2.11 10.17 -3.57
N SER A 101 -2.02 10.43 -2.26
CA SER A 101 -3.11 11.00 -1.47
C SER A 101 -3.23 12.52 -1.61
N ARG A 102 -2.23 13.18 -2.22
CA ARG A 102 -2.21 14.64 -2.39
C ARG A 102 -3.35 15.10 -3.27
N ILE A 103 -4.02 16.15 -2.81
CA ILE A 103 -4.98 16.93 -3.58
C ILE A 103 -4.46 18.36 -3.72
N TYR A 104 -4.50 18.88 -4.93
CA TYR A 104 -4.06 20.23 -5.28
C TYR A 104 -5.29 21.11 -5.45
N GLU A 105 -5.45 22.10 -4.56
CA GLU A 105 -6.44 23.16 -4.66
C GLU A 105 -5.85 24.31 -5.46
N VAL A 106 -6.53 24.74 -6.53
CA VAL A 106 -6.09 25.81 -7.42
C VAL A 106 -7.13 26.90 -7.38
N ASP A 107 -6.70 28.09 -7.00
CA ASP A 107 -7.50 29.30 -7.14
C ASP A 107 -7.51 29.72 -8.61
N GLN A 108 -8.69 29.79 -9.25
CA GLN A 108 -8.77 30.13 -10.67
C GLN A 108 -8.54 31.62 -10.97
N MET A 109 -8.62 32.50 -9.96
CA MET A 109 -8.44 33.94 -10.15
C MET A 109 -6.96 34.33 -10.04
N THR A 110 -6.24 33.71 -9.09
CA THR A 110 -4.84 34.03 -8.81
C THR A 110 -3.84 33.03 -9.39
N GLU A 111 -4.32 31.91 -9.91
CA GLU A 111 -3.51 30.76 -10.37
C GLU A 111 -2.56 30.17 -9.32
N THR A 112 -2.73 30.55 -8.05
CA THR A 112 -1.99 29.98 -6.94
C THR A 112 -2.55 28.61 -6.57
N TYR A 113 -1.69 27.74 -6.04
CA TYR A 113 -2.10 26.42 -5.60
C TYR A 113 -1.67 26.10 -4.18
N LYS A 114 -2.45 25.24 -3.52
CA LYS A 114 -2.18 24.69 -2.21
C LYS A 114 -2.30 23.17 -2.24
N VAL A 115 -1.37 22.49 -1.58
CA VAL A 115 -1.32 21.02 -1.52
C VAL A 115 -1.91 20.53 -0.20
N TYR A 116 -2.78 19.53 -0.29
CA TYR A 116 -3.38 18.83 0.84
C TYR A 116 -2.87 17.40 0.86
N HIS A 117 -2.10 17.03 1.90
CA HIS A 117 -1.56 15.68 2.09
C HIS A 117 -2.59 14.70 2.69
N ASN A 118 -3.80 15.18 3.02
CA ASN A 118 -4.86 14.37 3.61
C ASN A 118 -6.21 14.77 2.99
N LYS A 119 -6.72 13.89 2.11
CA LYS A 119 -8.01 14.06 1.43
C LYS A 119 -9.19 14.20 2.40
N ASN A 120 -9.17 13.51 3.55
CA ASN A 120 -10.29 13.52 4.49
C ASN A 120 -10.40 14.86 5.21
N LYS A 121 -9.26 15.46 5.58
CA LYS A 121 -9.24 16.83 6.13
C LYS A 121 -9.77 17.85 5.12
N LEU A 122 -9.38 17.73 3.85
CA LEU A 122 -9.90 18.59 2.78
C LEU A 122 -11.42 18.42 2.62
N TYR A 123 -11.90 17.18 2.54
CA TYR A 123 -13.32 16.91 2.33
C TYR A 123 -14.17 17.36 3.52
N GLY A 124 -13.69 17.20 4.75
CA GLY A 124 -14.35 17.73 5.94
C GLY A 124 -14.49 19.26 5.91
N ARG A 125 -13.42 19.97 5.52
CA ARG A 125 -13.47 21.44 5.36
C ARG A 125 -14.48 21.83 4.27
N LEU A 126 -14.42 21.20 3.10
CA LEU A 126 -15.35 21.49 2.00
C LEU A 126 -16.80 21.18 2.36
N GLN A 127 -17.04 20.15 3.18
CA GLN A 127 -18.37 19.82 3.69
C GLN A 127 -18.90 20.91 4.61
N MET A 128 -18.07 21.46 5.50
CA MET A 128 -18.44 22.61 6.34
C MET A 128 -18.70 23.87 5.50
N GLU A 129 -17.85 24.15 4.50
CA GLU A 129 -17.96 25.35 3.66
C GLU A 129 -19.16 25.32 2.70
N THR A 130 -19.56 24.14 2.21
CA THR A 130 -20.56 24.02 1.15
C THR A 130 -21.86 23.34 1.58
N GLY A 131 -21.88 22.74 2.77
CA GLY A 131 -22.99 21.90 3.23
C GLY A 131 -23.18 20.58 2.46
N LYS A 132 -22.31 20.27 1.49
CA LYS A 132 -22.44 19.09 0.62
C LYS A 132 -21.87 17.84 1.29
N SER A 133 -22.44 16.67 0.95
CA SER A 133 -21.93 15.39 1.44
C SER A 133 -20.52 15.09 0.90
N ALA A 134 -19.76 14.28 1.64
CA ALA A 134 -18.43 13.83 1.23
C ALA A 134 -18.42 13.14 -0.14
N TYR A 135 -19.50 12.42 -0.49
CA TYR A 135 -19.67 11.80 -1.81
C TYR A 135 -19.71 12.85 -2.92
N LEU A 136 -20.56 13.88 -2.80
CA LEU A 136 -20.69 14.94 -3.81
C LEU A 136 -19.40 15.75 -3.95
N ILE A 137 -18.69 15.99 -2.85
CA ILE A 137 -17.38 16.66 -2.86
C ILE A 137 -16.35 15.79 -3.59
N SER A 138 -16.25 14.51 -3.24
CA SER A 138 -15.33 13.58 -3.88
C SER A 138 -15.60 13.48 -5.39
N GLU A 139 -16.86 13.45 -5.78
CA GLU A 139 -17.24 13.41 -7.20
C GLU A 139 -16.92 14.71 -7.92
N ALA A 140 -17.15 15.87 -7.29
CA ALA A 140 -16.75 17.16 -7.83
C ALA A 140 -15.22 17.28 -8.01
N VAL A 141 -14.43 16.79 -7.04
CA VAL A 141 -12.95 16.71 -7.13
C VAL A 141 -12.52 15.77 -8.26
N ARG A 142 -13.13 14.59 -8.37
CA ARG A 142 -12.86 13.61 -9.43
C ARG A 142 -13.13 14.18 -10.83
N LEU A 143 -14.20 14.95 -10.95
CA LEU A 143 -14.63 15.61 -12.20
C LEU A 143 -13.97 16.97 -12.42
N HIS A 144 -13.07 17.41 -11.52
CA HIS A 144 -12.41 18.72 -11.57
C HIS A 144 -13.37 19.91 -11.67
N LYS A 145 -14.54 19.79 -11.04
CA LYS A 145 -15.55 20.86 -10.97
C LYS A 145 -15.08 22.00 -10.06
N LEU A 146 -15.59 23.18 -10.34
CA LEU A 146 -15.39 24.36 -9.50
C LEU A 146 -16.18 24.22 -8.19
N ILE A 147 -15.51 24.48 -7.07
CA ILE A 147 -16.10 24.58 -5.74
C ILE A 147 -15.58 25.88 -5.13
N ASN A 148 -16.49 26.84 -4.88
CA ASN A 148 -16.16 28.17 -4.35
C ASN A 148 -15.01 28.87 -5.11
N GLY A 149 -15.08 28.89 -6.45
CA GLY A 149 -14.07 29.53 -7.29
C GLY A 149 -12.76 28.74 -7.46
N LYS A 150 -12.64 27.57 -6.84
CA LYS A 150 -11.42 26.75 -6.85
C LYS A 150 -11.61 25.43 -7.57
N LYS A 151 -10.57 24.97 -8.28
CA LYS A 151 -10.51 23.63 -8.86
C LYS A 151 -9.62 22.73 -8.02
N TYR A 152 -9.95 21.44 -8.00
CA TYR A 152 -9.22 20.45 -7.22
C TYR A 152 -8.73 19.36 -8.14
N TYR A 153 -7.45 18.99 -8.02
CA TYR A 153 -6.82 17.95 -8.81
C TYR A 153 -6.25 16.88 -7.89
N THR A 154 -6.54 15.62 -8.20
CA THR A 154 -5.78 14.51 -7.63
C THR A 154 -4.34 14.56 -8.13
N TYR A 155 -3.41 13.94 -7.41
CA TYR A 155 -2.01 13.87 -7.81
C TYR A 155 -1.81 13.46 -9.29
N ASN A 156 -2.48 12.42 -9.77
CA ASN A 156 -2.32 11.96 -11.15
C ASN A 156 -2.85 12.99 -12.17
N ALA A 157 -3.97 13.66 -11.87
CA ALA A 157 -4.52 14.69 -12.74
C ALA A 157 -3.62 15.94 -12.76
N TRP A 158 -3.08 16.32 -11.61
CA TRP A 158 -2.12 17.39 -11.47
C TRP A 158 -0.85 17.12 -12.27
N LYS A 159 -0.23 15.96 -12.07
CA LYS A 159 0.98 15.53 -12.79
C LYS A 159 0.77 15.51 -14.31
N LYS A 160 -0.40 15.05 -14.79
CA LYS A 160 -0.73 15.05 -16.23
C LYS A 160 -0.81 16.47 -16.80
N ARG A 161 -1.26 17.44 -16.00
CA ARG A 161 -1.48 18.82 -16.42
C ARG A 161 -0.22 19.68 -16.32
N TYR A 162 0.61 19.47 -15.29
CA TYR A 162 1.73 20.36 -14.96
C TYR A 162 3.12 19.69 -15.04
N GLY A 163 3.19 18.39 -15.34
CA GLY A 163 4.45 17.67 -15.56
C GLY A 163 5.01 16.94 -14.33
N ARG A 164 6.16 16.27 -14.53
CA ARG A 164 6.80 15.34 -13.56
C ARG A 164 7.55 16.04 -12.40
N GLY A 165 7.73 17.35 -12.44
CA GLY A 165 8.55 18.12 -11.49
C GLY A 165 7.80 18.79 -10.33
N VAL A 166 6.54 18.38 -10.06
CA VAL A 166 5.70 18.93 -8.97
C VAL A 166 5.29 17.86 -7.97
#